data_AF-A0A6N9U917-F1
#
_entry.id   AF-A0A6N9U917-F1
#
_cell.length_a   1.000
_cell.length_b   1.000
_cell.length_c   1.000
_cell.angle_alpha   90.00
_cell.angle_beta   90.00
_cell.angle_gamma   90.00
#
_symmetry.space_group_name_H-M   'P 1'
#
loop_
_entity.id
_entity.type
_entity.pdbx_description
1 polymer ?
#
loop_
_entity_poly.entity_id
_entity_poly.type
_entity_poly.pdbx_seq_one_letter_code
_entity_poly.pdbx_strand_id
1 'polypeptide(L)'
;MLAAKIHLKHVSIVTTEGYAASPGGSQAKFMAEVSAEEQARNKNLTPAAFRDYQNGIRPAGPGARDLIDHFESVDEEILAMQASSPGTRPGDEEVIQLLARRAKTLRLGIANYCWFADPSRALCLILAGTPGSDKPLVGMCDSARCPQATHHGGHRPVWASSAQNKKVFIAKIGRGQRDEKARLQKELDRDLRVLSEIDAATGTAA
;
A
#
# COMPACT_ATOMS: atom_id res chain seq x y z
N MET A 1 13.68 8.95 18.62
CA MET A 1 12.49 9.46 17.89
C MET A 1 11.87 8.45 16.93
N LEU A 2 12.63 7.62 16.20
CA LEU A 2 12.07 6.65 15.24
C LEU A 2 11.24 5.53 15.91
N ALA A 3 11.72 4.93 17.00
CA ALA A 3 10.99 3.89 17.73
C ALA A 3 9.65 4.41 18.31
N ALA A 4 9.63 5.65 18.80
CA ALA A 4 8.41 6.33 19.24
C ALA A 4 7.43 6.52 18.08
N LYS A 5 7.88 7.00 16.91
CA LYS A 5 7.04 7.16 15.71
C LYS A 5 6.47 5.82 15.19
N ILE A 6 7.24 4.73 15.28
CA ILE A 6 6.77 3.38 14.93
C ILE A 6 5.71 2.90 15.93
N HIS A 7 5.96 3.03 17.23
CA HIS A 7 4.98 2.70 18.26
C HIS A 7 3.70 3.54 18.12
N LEU A 8 3.83 4.82 17.76
CA LEU A 8 2.70 5.73 17.54
C LEU A 8 1.86 5.36 16.31
N LYS A 9 2.45 4.75 15.25
CA LYS A 9 1.67 4.17 14.14
C LYS A 9 0.81 2.99 14.62
N HIS A 10 1.39 2.10 15.44
CA HIS A 10 0.64 0.99 16.03
C HIS A 10 -0.46 1.49 16.96
N VAL A 11 -0.17 2.48 17.81
CA VAL A 11 -1.16 3.11 18.70
C VAL A 11 -2.26 3.80 17.88
N SER A 12 -1.94 4.52 16.80
CA SER A 12 -2.95 5.13 15.92
C SER A 12 -3.88 4.06 15.32
N ILE A 13 -3.35 2.97 14.75
CA ILE A 13 -4.17 1.89 14.19
C ILE A 13 -5.05 1.23 15.28
N VAL A 14 -4.47 0.91 16.45
CA VAL A 14 -5.16 0.22 17.56
C VAL A 14 -6.17 1.11 18.28
N THR A 15 -5.92 2.42 18.41
CA THR A 15 -6.81 3.35 19.13
C THR A 15 -7.85 4.02 18.22
N THR A 16 -7.63 4.14 16.91
CA THR A 16 -8.48 4.96 16.03
C THR A 16 -9.44 4.17 15.16
N GLU A 17 -9.14 2.90 14.81
CA GLU A 17 -10.10 2.06 14.07
C GLU A 17 -11.16 1.43 15.00
N GLY A 18 -10.91 1.35 16.31
CA GLY A 18 -11.81 0.73 17.30
C GLY A 18 -12.48 1.66 18.33
N TYR A 19 -11.97 2.87 18.58
CA TYR A 19 -12.44 3.76 19.67
C TYR A 19 -12.64 5.24 19.25
N ALA A 20 -12.72 5.54 17.95
CA ALA A 20 -12.84 6.92 17.46
C ALA A 20 -14.27 7.50 17.55
N ALA A 21 -14.88 7.46 18.74
CA ALA A 21 -16.21 8.06 18.98
C ALA A 21 -16.21 9.24 19.98
N SER A 22 -15.05 9.67 20.49
CA SER A 22 -14.97 10.85 21.38
C SER A 22 -14.07 11.94 20.80
N PRO A 23 -14.60 12.87 19.99
CA PRO A 23 -13.83 13.94 19.39
C PRO A 23 -13.47 14.99 20.46
N GLY A 24 -12.22 14.97 20.92
CA GLY A 24 -11.67 15.93 21.88
C GLY A 24 -10.32 16.53 21.43
N GLY A 25 -10.02 17.72 21.93
CA GLY A 25 -8.98 18.61 21.38
C GLY A 25 -7.55 18.05 21.29
N SER A 26 -7.09 17.24 22.24
CA SER A 26 -5.72 16.66 22.20
C SER A 26 -5.59 15.51 21.21
N GLN A 27 -6.61 14.64 21.13
CA GLN A 27 -6.64 13.53 20.17
C GLN A 27 -6.76 14.04 18.73
N ALA A 28 -7.63 15.03 18.48
CA ALA A 28 -7.77 15.63 17.17
C ALA A 28 -6.47 16.30 16.69
N LYS A 29 -5.77 17.02 17.58
CA LYS A 29 -4.44 17.60 17.29
C LYS A 29 -3.41 16.54 16.96
N PHE A 30 -3.32 15.49 17.77
CA PHE A 30 -2.41 14.38 17.51
C PHE A 30 -2.69 13.70 16.15
N MET A 31 -3.96 13.48 15.81
CA MET A 31 -4.32 12.91 14.51
C MET A 31 -3.98 13.81 13.34
N ALA A 32 -4.10 15.13 13.51
CA ALA A 32 -3.66 16.10 12.51
C ALA A 32 -2.14 16.07 12.31
N GLU A 33 -1.37 15.99 13.40
CA GLU A 33 0.10 15.86 13.35
C GLU A 33 0.54 14.56 12.67
N VAL A 34 -0.07 13.42 13.03
CA VAL A 34 0.18 12.14 12.37
C VAL A 34 -0.14 12.25 10.89
N SER A 35 -1.31 12.80 10.52
CA SER A 35 -1.68 12.98 9.13
C SER A 35 -0.69 13.88 8.37
N ALA A 36 -0.17 14.94 8.98
CA ALA A 36 0.82 15.82 8.35
C ALA A 36 2.14 15.08 8.09
N GLU A 37 2.63 14.31 9.06
CA GLU A 37 3.83 13.48 8.90
C GLU A 37 3.64 12.39 7.84
N GLU A 38 2.46 11.77 7.78
CA GLU A 38 2.13 10.81 6.73
C GLU A 38 2.17 11.45 5.35
N GLN A 39 1.59 12.64 5.20
CA GLN A 39 1.60 13.39 3.94
C GLN A 39 3.02 13.80 3.54
N ALA A 40 3.84 14.29 4.47
CA ALA A 40 5.23 14.64 4.23
C ALA A 40 6.03 13.41 3.73
N ARG A 41 5.83 12.24 4.36
CA ARG A 41 6.46 10.99 3.92
C ARG A 41 5.97 10.57 2.52
N ASN A 42 4.67 10.68 2.23
CA ASN A 42 4.10 10.27 0.95
C ASN A 42 4.65 11.08 -0.24
N LYS A 43 5.00 12.35 -0.02
CA LYS A 43 5.70 13.20 -1.01
C LYS A 43 7.07 12.65 -1.41
N ASN A 44 7.71 11.84 -0.56
CA ASN A 44 8.97 11.18 -0.89
C ASN A 44 8.76 9.80 -1.53
N LEU A 45 7.80 9.03 -1.03
CA LEU A 45 7.53 7.66 -1.49
C LEU A 45 6.91 7.61 -2.89
N THR A 46 6.02 8.55 -3.22
CA THR A 46 5.34 8.53 -4.53
C THR A 46 6.32 8.80 -5.68
N PRO A 47 7.21 9.81 -5.60
CA PRO A 47 8.27 9.98 -6.60
C PRO A 47 9.30 8.85 -6.60
N ALA A 48 9.55 8.19 -5.47
CA ALA A 48 10.40 7.00 -5.45
C ALA A 48 9.77 5.84 -6.25
N ALA A 49 8.48 5.55 -6.03
CA ALA A 49 7.75 4.54 -6.78
C ALA A 49 7.65 4.87 -8.28
N PHE A 50 7.52 6.16 -8.62
CA PHE A 50 7.54 6.61 -10.01
C PHE A 50 8.93 6.40 -10.66
N ARG A 51 10.01 6.73 -9.95
CA ARG A 51 11.39 6.47 -10.41
C ARG A 51 11.67 4.97 -10.56
N ASP A 52 11.18 4.13 -9.65
CA ASP A 52 11.27 2.68 -9.77
C ASP A 52 10.61 2.21 -11.08
N TYR A 53 9.40 2.70 -11.37
CA TYR A 53 8.71 2.45 -12.62
C TYR A 53 9.52 2.92 -13.85
N GLN A 54 10.11 4.13 -13.81
CA GLN A 54 10.96 4.63 -14.89
C GLN A 54 12.21 3.75 -15.10
N ASN A 55 12.72 3.13 -14.03
CA ASN A 55 13.87 2.22 -14.06
C ASN A 55 13.50 0.76 -14.39
N GLY A 56 12.25 0.48 -14.79
CA GLY A 56 11.82 -0.87 -15.14
C GLY A 56 11.35 -1.71 -13.95
N ILE A 57 11.45 -1.21 -12.71
CA ILE A 57 10.96 -1.90 -11.51
C ILE A 57 9.47 -1.67 -11.39
N ARG A 58 8.66 -2.73 -11.47
CA ARG A 58 7.21 -2.61 -11.49
C ARG A 58 6.60 -2.88 -10.10
N PRO A 59 5.47 -2.23 -9.77
CA PRO A 59 4.65 -2.69 -8.65
C PRO A 59 4.01 -4.04 -8.98
N ALA A 60 3.74 -4.84 -7.95
CA ALA A 60 2.98 -6.09 -8.04
C ALA A 60 1.61 -5.96 -7.36
N GLY A 61 0.77 -6.99 -7.47
CA GLY A 61 -0.54 -7.06 -6.81
C GLY A 61 -1.71 -6.43 -7.59
N PRO A 62 -2.94 -6.50 -7.06
CA PRO A 62 -4.15 -6.23 -7.84
C PRO A 62 -4.30 -4.78 -8.31
N GLY A 63 -3.73 -3.81 -7.59
CA GLY A 63 -3.74 -2.40 -7.98
C GLY A 63 -2.54 -1.96 -8.82
N ALA A 64 -1.66 -2.88 -9.26
CA ALA A 64 -0.46 -2.54 -9.99
C ALA A 64 -0.76 -1.85 -11.33
N ARG A 65 -1.72 -2.39 -12.08
CA ARG A 65 -2.14 -1.84 -13.39
C ARG A 65 -2.58 -0.38 -13.26
N ASP A 66 -3.54 -0.08 -12.39
CA ASP A 66 -4.03 1.29 -12.19
C ASP A 66 -2.93 2.28 -11.77
N LEU A 67 -1.90 1.81 -11.03
CA LEU A 67 -0.76 2.65 -10.69
C LEU A 67 0.15 2.88 -11.90
N ILE A 68 0.42 1.84 -12.69
CA ILE A 68 1.22 1.93 -13.91
C ILE A 68 0.54 2.85 -14.92
N ASP A 69 -0.74 2.66 -15.21
CA ASP A 69 -1.52 3.50 -16.12
C ASP A 69 -1.46 4.98 -15.68
N HIS A 70 -1.46 5.24 -14.37
CA HIS A 70 -1.28 6.59 -13.85
C HIS A 70 0.14 7.13 -14.08
N PHE A 71 1.17 6.32 -13.86
CA PHE A 71 2.55 6.74 -14.12
C PHE A 71 2.80 6.98 -15.61
N GLU A 72 2.22 6.17 -16.49
CA GLU A 72 2.23 6.39 -17.95
C GLU A 72 1.61 7.75 -18.29
N SER A 73 0.44 8.10 -17.71
CA SER A 73 -0.16 9.43 -17.92
C SER A 73 0.71 10.59 -17.45
N VAL A 74 1.52 10.37 -16.40
CA VAL A 74 2.45 11.39 -15.89
C VAL A 74 3.65 11.54 -16.83
N ASP A 75 4.19 10.44 -17.37
CA ASP A 75 5.25 10.49 -18.40
C ASP A 75 4.77 11.25 -19.66
N GLU A 76 3.55 10.99 -20.12
CA GLU A 76 2.95 11.69 -21.27
C GLU A 76 2.85 13.21 -21.03
N GLU A 77 2.44 13.61 -19.83
CA GLU A 77 2.35 15.01 -19.45
C GLU A 77 3.73 15.69 -19.40
N ILE A 78 4.74 15.00 -18.85
CA ILE A 78 6.14 15.46 -18.84
C ILE A 78 6.66 15.66 -20.27
N LEU A 79 6.37 14.74 -21.19
CA LEU A 79 6.76 14.85 -22.60
C LEU A 79 6.08 16.04 -23.28
N ALA A 80 4.80 16.27 -23.01
CA ALA A 80 4.07 17.43 -23.54
C ALA A 80 4.65 18.76 -23.04
N MET A 81 5.02 18.84 -21.76
CA MET A 81 5.69 20.02 -21.19
C MET A 81 7.03 20.31 -21.89
N GLN A 82 7.86 19.28 -22.10
CA GLN A 82 9.14 19.41 -22.81
C GLN A 82 8.98 19.89 -24.25
N ALA A 83 7.94 19.40 -24.95
CA ALA A 83 7.65 19.83 -26.31
C ALA A 83 7.21 21.30 -26.39
N SER A 84 6.47 21.78 -25.38
CA SER A 84 5.99 23.16 -25.31
C SER A 84 7.06 24.19 -24.90
N SER A 85 8.12 23.75 -24.22
CA SER A 85 9.25 24.59 -23.78
C SER A 85 10.60 23.95 -24.13
N PRO A 86 11.01 23.97 -25.41
CA PRO A 86 12.24 23.34 -25.86
C PRO A 86 13.47 23.86 -25.10
N GLY A 87 14.19 22.96 -24.42
CA GLY A 87 15.37 23.29 -23.61
C GLY A 87 15.13 23.34 -22.10
N THR A 88 13.87 23.29 -21.65
CA THR A 88 13.52 23.16 -20.23
C THR A 88 13.09 21.73 -19.94
N ARG A 89 13.90 20.99 -19.18
CA ARG A 89 13.46 19.72 -18.61
C ARG A 89 12.58 20.02 -17.40
N PRO A 90 11.40 19.38 -17.27
CA PRO A 90 10.63 19.44 -16.04
C PRO A 90 11.51 19.15 -14.83
N GLY A 91 11.53 20.08 -13.90
CA GLY A 91 12.28 19.93 -12.66
C GLY A 91 11.59 18.93 -11.72
N ASP A 92 12.31 18.47 -10.71
CA ASP A 92 11.79 17.55 -9.69
C ASP A 92 10.48 18.06 -9.05
N GLU A 93 10.33 19.37 -8.90
CA GLU A 93 9.12 20.00 -8.35
C GLU A 93 7.88 19.78 -9.24
N GLU A 94 8.03 19.86 -10.56
CA GLU A 94 6.91 19.64 -11.49
C GLU A 94 6.42 18.20 -11.42
N VAL A 95 7.34 17.23 -11.40
CA VAL A 95 7.02 15.81 -11.22
C VAL A 95 6.32 15.57 -9.88
N ILE A 96 6.77 16.21 -8.80
CA ILE A 96 6.12 16.15 -7.49
C ILE A 96 4.68 16.68 -7.55
N GLN A 97 4.43 17.77 -8.30
CA GLN A 97 3.09 18.33 -8.46
C GLN A 97 2.16 17.37 -9.23
N LEU A 98 2.64 16.75 -10.32
CA LEU A 98 1.86 15.76 -11.08
C LEU A 98 1.47 14.55 -10.22
N LEU A 99 2.38 14.11 -9.35
CA LEU A 99 2.15 13.00 -8.43
C LEU A 99 1.39 13.38 -7.16
N ALA A 100 1.14 14.68 -6.92
CA ALA A 100 0.62 15.16 -5.64
C ALA A 100 -0.76 14.58 -5.28
N ARG A 101 -1.64 14.39 -6.28
CA ARG A 101 -2.96 13.78 -6.06
C ARG A 101 -2.83 12.35 -5.55
N ARG A 102 -1.89 11.59 -6.11
CA ARG A 102 -1.64 10.19 -5.74
C ARG A 102 -0.93 10.09 -4.38
N ALA A 103 -0.02 11.00 -4.08
CA ALA A 103 0.63 11.10 -2.78
C ALA A 103 -0.38 11.40 -1.66
N LYS A 104 -1.41 12.22 -1.93
CA LYS A 104 -2.45 12.56 -0.94
C LYS A 104 -3.27 11.37 -0.49
N THR A 105 -3.51 10.41 -1.39
CA THR A 105 -4.34 9.23 -1.13
C THR A 105 -3.52 7.99 -0.73
N LEU A 106 -2.19 8.07 -0.74
CA LEU A 106 -1.33 6.96 -0.32
C LEU A 106 -1.46 6.68 1.20
N ARG A 107 -1.74 5.43 1.54
CA ARG A 107 -1.80 4.92 2.92
C ARG A 107 -0.94 3.66 3.02
N LEU A 108 -0.07 3.63 4.02
CA LEU A 108 0.92 2.56 4.14
C LEU A 108 0.42 1.42 5.03
N GLY A 109 0.11 0.28 4.41
CA GLY A 109 0.04 -1.00 5.09
C GLY A 109 1.44 -1.54 5.40
N ILE A 110 1.51 -2.59 6.22
CA ILE A 110 2.78 -3.30 6.49
C ILE A 110 3.14 -4.18 5.28
N ALA A 111 2.14 -4.79 4.65
CA ALA A 111 2.31 -5.71 3.53
C ALA A 111 2.05 -5.07 2.15
N ASN A 112 1.67 -3.78 2.09
CA ASN A 112 1.29 -3.11 0.86
C ASN A 112 1.30 -1.58 0.97
N TYR A 113 1.36 -0.94 -0.19
CA TYR A 113 0.89 0.44 -0.36
C TYR A 113 -0.58 0.40 -0.78
N CYS A 114 -1.41 1.24 -0.16
CA CYS A 114 -2.81 1.45 -0.53
C CYS A 114 -2.94 2.84 -1.15
N TRP A 115 -3.26 2.92 -2.43
CA TRP A 115 -3.37 4.22 -3.11
C TRP A 115 -4.71 4.92 -2.91
N PHE A 116 -5.67 4.24 -2.28
CA PHE A 116 -7.00 4.72 -1.87
C PHE A 116 -7.60 5.80 -2.79
N ALA A 117 -7.59 5.54 -4.10
CA ALA A 117 -7.99 6.53 -5.10
C ALA A 117 -9.51 6.70 -5.21
N ASP A 118 -10.25 5.68 -4.78
CA ASP A 118 -11.70 5.52 -4.93
C ASP A 118 -12.24 4.68 -3.77
N PRO A 119 -12.95 5.28 -2.79
CA PRO A 119 -13.52 4.57 -1.65
C PRO A 119 -14.46 3.41 -2.05
N SER A 120 -15.16 3.50 -3.19
CA SER A 120 -16.10 2.47 -3.64
C SER A 120 -15.41 1.17 -4.07
N ARG A 121 -14.10 1.24 -4.37
CA ARG A 121 -13.25 0.10 -4.74
C ARG A 121 -12.41 -0.43 -3.58
N ALA A 122 -12.46 0.22 -2.42
CA ALA A 122 -11.70 -0.20 -1.25
C ALA A 122 -12.33 -1.45 -0.61
N LEU A 123 -11.72 -2.61 -0.81
CA LEU A 123 -12.24 -3.89 -0.32
C LEU A 123 -12.47 -3.89 1.20
N CYS A 124 -11.61 -3.22 1.98
CA CYS A 124 -11.79 -3.11 3.43
C CYS A 124 -13.07 -2.34 3.82
N LEU A 125 -13.45 -1.29 3.07
CA LEU A 125 -14.69 -0.55 3.30
C LEU A 125 -15.92 -1.32 2.85
N ILE A 126 -15.82 -2.02 1.71
CA ILE A 126 -16.89 -2.90 1.21
C ILE A 126 -17.20 -3.99 2.25
N LEU A 127 -16.16 -4.67 2.75
CA LEU A 127 -16.32 -5.74 3.74
C LEU A 127 -16.81 -5.23 5.10
N ALA A 128 -16.47 -4.00 5.47
CA ALA A 128 -16.93 -3.35 6.70
C ALA A 128 -18.33 -2.73 6.59
N GLY A 129 -18.92 -2.67 5.38
CA GLY A 129 -20.22 -2.02 5.16
C GLY A 129 -20.17 -0.50 5.26
N THR A 130 -19.00 0.13 5.06
CA THR A 130 -18.77 1.57 5.21
C THR A 130 -18.22 2.23 3.92
N PRO A 131 -18.86 2.05 2.75
CA PRO A 131 -18.32 2.49 1.46
C PRO A 131 -18.13 4.01 1.32
N GLY A 132 -18.78 4.81 2.18
CA GLY A 132 -18.67 6.27 2.19
C GLY A 132 -17.53 6.84 3.04
N SER A 133 -16.69 6.01 3.66
CA SER A 133 -15.55 6.48 4.45
C SER A 133 -14.52 7.20 3.57
N ASP A 134 -13.97 8.31 4.07
CA ASP A 134 -12.93 9.10 3.41
C ASP A 134 -11.51 8.54 3.62
N LYS A 135 -11.41 7.42 4.36
CA LYS A 135 -10.16 6.76 4.73
C LYS A 135 -10.31 5.24 4.65
N PRO A 136 -9.28 4.50 4.22
CA PRO A 136 -9.31 3.05 4.27
C PRO A 136 -9.14 2.56 5.71
N LEU A 137 -9.76 1.41 6.01
CA LEU A 137 -9.46 0.62 7.21
C LEU A 137 -8.23 -0.23 6.92
N VAL A 138 -7.04 0.31 7.20
CA VAL A 138 -5.76 -0.31 6.79
C VAL A 138 -5.53 -1.62 7.55
N GLY A 139 -5.99 -1.69 8.81
CA GLY A 139 -5.95 -2.94 9.60
C GLY A 139 -6.82 -4.07 9.04
N MET A 140 -7.83 -3.75 8.24
CA MET A 140 -8.73 -4.71 7.59
C MET A 140 -8.39 -4.95 6.11
N CYS A 141 -7.29 -4.41 5.61
CA CYS A 141 -6.91 -4.53 4.20
C CYS A 141 -6.53 -5.97 3.85
N ASP A 142 -7.30 -6.63 2.98
CA ASP A 142 -6.84 -7.81 2.25
C ASP A 142 -6.14 -7.38 0.97
N SER A 143 -4.86 -7.03 1.09
CA SER A 143 -4.06 -6.46 0.01
C SER A 143 -3.79 -7.42 -1.15
N ALA A 144 -3.90 -8.73 -0.93
CA ALA A 144 -3.80 -9.71 -2.01
C ALA A 144 -5.02 -9.74 -2.94
N ARG A 145 -6.13 -9.08 -2.55
CA ARG A 145 -7.38 -9.00 -3.31
C ARG A 145 -7.86 -7.57 -3.58
N CYS A 146 -7.44 -6.59 -2.77
CA CYS A 146 -7.89 -5.21 -2.90
C CYS A 146 -7.35 -4.57 -4.19
N PRO A 147 -8.21 -4.05 -5.09
CA PRO A 147 -7.80 -3.49 -6.38
C PRO A 147 -7.03 -2.16 -6.27
N GLN A 148 -6.84 -1.64 -5.06
CA GLN A 148 -6.09 -0.40 -4.79
C GLN A 148 -4.79 -0.65 -4.03
N ALA A 149 -4.47 -1.92 -3.78
CA ALA A 149 -3.26 -2.34 -3.09
C ALA A 149 -2.18 -2.74 -4.09
N THR A 150 -0.96 -2.25 -3.87
CA THR A 150 0.24 -2.66 -4.60
C THR A 150 1.29 -3.20 -3.65
N HIS A 151 2.03 -4.19 -4.13
CA HIS A 151 3.19 -4.76 -3.48
C HIS A 151 4.46 -4.27 -4.18
N HIS A 152 5.54 -4.17 -3.42
CA HIS A 152 6.82 -3.58 -3.82
C HIS A 152 7.91 -4.40 -3.14
N GLY A 153 9.17 -4.29 -3.56
CA GLY A 153 10.27 -5.09 -3.01
C GLY A 153 10.36 -5.03 -1.48
N GLY A 154 10.13 -3.85 -0.88
CA GLY A 154 10.11 -3.67 0.57
C GLY A 154 9.01 -4.44 1.32
N HIS A 155 7.96 -4.90 0.63
CA HIS A 155 6.88 -5.71 1.22
C HIS A 155 7.20 -7.21 1.22
N ARG A 156 8.16 -7.65 0.41
CA ARG A 156 8.52 -9.08 0.27
C ARG A 156 8.80 -9.77 1.61
N PRO A 157 9.59 -9.21 2.55
CA PRO A 157 9.90 -9.89 3.81
C PRO A 157 8.66 -10.19 4.66
N VAL A 158 7.65 -9.33 4.60
CA VAL A 158 6.37 -9.50 5.32
C VAL A 158 5.59 -10.67 4.76
N TRP A 159 5.48 -10.75 3.44
CA TRP A 159 4.83 -11.88 2.75
C TRP A 159 5.58 -13.20 2.97
N ALA A 160 6.92 -13.16 2.97
CA ALA A 160 7.75 -14.32 3.23
C ALA A 160 7.55 -14.86 4.67
N SER A 161 7.53 -13.95 5.65
CA SER A 161 7.23 -14.31 7.05
C SER A 161 5.82 -14.89 7.19
N SER A 162 4.83 -14.28 6.55
CA SER A 162 3.45 -14.76 6.54
C SER A 162 3.34 -16.18 5.95
N ALA A 163 3.93 -16.42 4.78
CA ALA A 163 3.95 -17.75 4.15
C ALA A 163 4.66 -18.79 5.04
N GLN A 164 5.79 -18.43 5.64
CA GLN A 164 6.52 -19.33 6.53
C GLN A 164 5.71 -19.69 7.77
N ASN A 165 5.05 -18.71 8.39
CA ASN A 165 4.19 -18.94 9.55
C ASN A 165 3.03 -19.88 9.19
N LYS A 166 2.39 -19.68 8.04
CA LYS A 166 1.32 -20.58 7.56
C LYS A 166 1.82 -22.00 7.33
N LYS A 167 3.01 -22.19 6.74
CA LYS A 167 3.63 -23.53 6.61
C LYS A 167 3.81 -24.21 7.96
N VAL A 168 4.31 -23.48 8.97
CA VAL A 168 4.50 -23.99 10.34
C VAL A 168 3.16 -24.36 10.97
N PHE A 169 2.12 -23.54 10.83
CA PHE A 169 0.79 -23.83 11.39
C PHE A 169 0.15 -25.04 10.72
N ILE A 170 0.19 -25.12 9.39
CA ILE A 170 -0.32 -26.27 8.62
C ILE A 170 0.34 -27.58 9.05
N ALA A 171 1.65 -27.56 9.32
CA ALA A 171 2.38 -28.73 9.80
C ALA A 171 1.97 -29.18 11.22
N LYS A 172 1.45 -28.26 12.04
CA LYS A 172 1.02 -28.53 13.43
C LYS A 172 -0.46 -28.93 13.54
N ILE A 173 -1.25 -28.77 12.48
CA ILE A 173 -2.67 -29.11 12.48
C ILE A 173 -2.87 -30.62 12.51
N GLY A 174 -3.73 -31.08 13.41
CA GLY A 174 -4.04 -32.50 13.59
C GLY A 174 -4.67 -33.13 12.35
N ARG A 175 -4.39 -34.41 12.08
CA ARG A 175 -4.85 -35.13 10.87
C ARG A 175 -6.37 -35.10 10.67
N GLY A 176 -7.17 -34.98 11.74
CA GLY A 176 -8.63 -34.91 11.69
C GLY A 176 -9.20 -33.55 11.23
N GLN A 177 -8.41 -32.48 11.26
CA GLN A 177 -8.85 -31.11 10.96
C GLN A 177 -8.64 -30.76 9.47
N ARG A 178 -9.26 -31.56 8.59
CA ARG A 178 -9.04 -31.45 7.12
C ARG A 178 -9.49 -30.09 6.55
N ASP A 179 -10.61 -29.57 7.01
CA ASP A 179 -11.17 -28.31 6.48
C ASP A 179 -10.30 -27.11 6.86
N GLU A 180 -9.81 -27.08 8.10
CA GLU A 180 -8.91 -26.02 8.56
C GLU A 180 -7.58 -26.05 7.82
N LYS A 181 -7.03 -27.26 7.60
CA LYS A 181 -5.83 -27.44 6.79
C LYS A 181 -6.04 -26.94 5.36
N ALA A 182 -7.19 -27.26 4.75
CA ALA A 182 -7.52 -26.82 3.40
C ALA A 182 -7.72 -25.29 3.32
N ARG A 183 -8.34 -24.68 4.34
CA ARG A 183 -8.50 -23.22 4.44
C ARG A 183 -7.15 -22.52 4.48
N LEU A 184 -6.25 -22.94 5.38
CA LEU A 184 -4.92 -22.35 5.51
C LEU A 184 -4.04 -22.61 4.28
N GLN A 185 -4.19 -23.75 3.61
CA GLN A 185 -3.48 -24.03 2.36
C GLN A 185 -3.85 -22.99 1.29
N LYS A 186 -5.14 -22.67 1.12
CA LYS A 186 -5.58 -21.62 0.17
C LYS A 186 -4.98 -20.24 0.50
N GLU A 187 -4.80 -19.93 1.78
CA GLU A 187 -4.16 -18.68 2.17
C GLU A 187 -2.64 -18.70 1.93
N LEU A 188 -1.98 -19.83 2.19
CA LEU A 188 -0.56 -20.03 1.87
C LEU A 188 -0.32 -19.89 0.37
N ASP A 189 -1.15 -20.52 -0.46
CA ASP A 189 -1.04 -20.44 -1.93
C ASP A 189 -1.18 -19.00 -2.41
N ARG A 190 -2.03 -18.21 -1.75
CA ARG A 190 -2.17 -16.77 -2.03
C ARG A 190 -0.90 -16.00 -1.66
N ASP A 191 -0.33 -16.24 -0.49
CA ASP A 191 0.92 -15.58 -0.07
C ASP A 191 2.08 -15.93 -1.04
N LEU A 192 2.17 -17.20 -1.46
CA LEU A 192 3.19 -17.66 -2.39
C LEU A 192 3.04 -17.03 -3.78
N ARG A 193 1.80 -16.88 -4.26
CA ARG A 193 1.53 -16.13 -5.50
C ARG A 193 2.00 -14.68 -5.38
N VAL A 194 1.68 -14.00 -4.27
CA VAL A 194 2.13 -12.61 -4.06
C VAL A 194 3.66 -12.51 -4.04
N LEU A 195 4.35 -13.44 -3.39
CA LEU A 195 5.83 -13.48 -3.41
C LEU A 195 6.36 -13.63 -4.83
N SER A 196 5.82 -14.57 -5.61
CA SER A 196 6.21 -14.76 -7.01
C SER A 196 5.98 -13.51 -7.86
N GLU A 197 4.87 -12.80 -7.64
CA GLU A 197 4.56 -11.55 -8.35
C GLU A 197 5.54 -10.43 -7.98
N ILE A 198 5.90 -10.30 -6.69
CA ILE A 198 6.89 -9.31 -6.25
C ILE A 198 8.26 -9.62 -6.87
N ASP A 199 8.69 -10.88 -6.80
CA ASP A 199 10.01 -11.33 -7.29
C ASP A 199 10.14 -11.11 -8.81
N ALA A 200 9.08 -11.42 -9.56
CA ALA A 200 9.01 -11.13 -10.99
C ALA A 200 9.06 -9.62 -11.28
N ALA A 201 8.37 -8.80 -10.48
CA ALA A 201 8.26 -7.36 -10.71
C ALA A 201 9.51 -6.56 -10.31
N THR A 202 10.32 -7.08 -9.36
CA THR A 202 11.57 -6.45 -8.92
C THR A 202 12.83 -7.05 -9.55
N GLY A 203 12.70 -8.01 -10.48
CA GLY A 203 13.84 -8.69 -11.10
C GLY A 203 14.67 -9.51 -10.11
N THR A 204 14.13 -9.78 -8.91
CA THR A 204 14.78 -10.60 -7.90
C THR A 204 14.42 -12.04 -8.21
N ALA A 205 15.17 -12.68 -9.11
CA ALA A 205 15.00 -14.11 -9.37
C ALA A 205 15.18 -14.90 -8.06
N ALA A 206 14.26 -15.83 -7.82
CA ALA A 206 14.18 -16.68 -6.62
C ALA A 206 15.44 -17.50 -6.36
#